data_AF-A0A517M4E2-F1
#
_entry.id   AF-A0A517M4E2-F1
#
_cell.length_a   1.000
_cell.length_b   1.000
_cell.length_c   1.000
_cell.angle_alpha   90.00
_cell.angle_beta   90.00
_cell.angle_gamma   90.00
#
_symmetry.space_group_name_H-M   'P 1'
#
loop_
_entity.id
_entity.type
_entity.pdbx_description
1 polymer ?
#
loop_
_entity_poly.entity_id
_entity_poly.type
_entity_poly.pdbx_seq_one_letter_code
_entity_poly.pdbx_strand_id
1 'polypeptide(L)' 'MAKELCKLKKSLRGEIGMYVRLIDQPTHVCLKCGRAANDKKLLCKPQSIASAMQKS' A
#
# COMPACT_ATOMS: atom_id res chain seq x y z
N MET A 1 10.41 5.10 -9.29
CA MET A 1 10.12 3.65 -9.45
C MET A 1 10.22 3.08 -8.03
N ALA A 2 9.36 2.24 -7.46
CA ALA A 2 8.38 1.27 -7.93
C ALA A 2 6.93 1.70 -7.61
N LYS A 3 5.96 1.11 -8.31
CA LYS A 3 4.57 1.62 -8.42
C LYS A 3 3.53 0.51 -8.55
N GLU A 4 3.85 -0.73 -8.17
CA GLU A 4 3.01 -1.89 -8.49
C GLU A 4 1.65 -1.81 -7.80
N LEU A 5 1.64 -1.67 -6.47
CA LEU A 5 0.37 -1.65 -5.74
C LEU A 5 -0.43 -0.38 -5.99
N CYS A 6 0.20 0.81 -6.01
CA CYS A 6 -0.53 2.06 -6.25
C CYS A 6 -1.00 2.26 -7.71
N LYS A 7 -0.43 1.55 -8.69
CA LYS A 7 -0.89 1.58 -10.08
C LYS A 7 -1.81 0.43 -10.45
N LEU A 8 -1.97 -0.58 -9.58
CA LEU A 8 -2.90 -1.68 -9.84
C LEU A 8 -4.30 -1.07 -10.09
N LYS A 9 -4.75 -1.14 -11.35
CA LYS A 9 -6.06 -0.66 -11.82
C LYS A 9 -6.91 -1.78 -12.42
N LYS A 10 -6.32 -2.94 -12.71
CA LYS A 10 -7.00 -4.08 -13.34
C LYS A 10 -7.56 -5.02 -12.27
N SER A 11 -8.70 -5.62 -12.60
CA SER A 11 -9.42 -6.58 -11.76
C SER A 11 -8.47 -7.59 -11.11
N LEU A 12 -8.57 -7.75 -9.79
CA LEU A 12 -7.78 -8.69 -8.98
C LEU A 12 -8.19 -10.16 -9.20
N ARG A 13 -9.10 -10.45 -10.16
CA ARG A 13 -9.51 -11.82 -10.50
C ARG A 13 -8.30 -12.63 -10.97
N GLY A 14 -7.83 -13.54 -10.12
CA GLY A 14 -6.69 -14.43 -10.35
C GLY A 14 -5.52 -14.19 -9.40
N GLU A 15 -5.30 -12.94 -8.97
CA GLU A 15 -4.10 -12.52 -8.22
C GLU A 15 -4.41 -12.10 -6.78
N ILE A 16 -5.62 -12.38 -6.29
CA ILE A 16 -6.10 -11.93 -4.98
C ILE A 16 -5.22 -12.43 -3.83
N GLY A 17 -4.69 -13.66 -3.92
CA GLY A 17 -3.82 -14.22 -2.88
C GLY A 17 -2.51 -13.46 -2.72
N MET A 18 -1.90 -13.07 -3.85
CA MET A 18 -0.71 -12.20 -3.83
C MET A 18 -1.06 -10.82 -3.29
N TYR A 19 -2.17 -10.23 -3.71
CA TYR A 19 -2.62 -8.94 -3.22
C TYR A 19 -2.81 -8.92 -1.69
N VAL A 20 -3.50 -9.92 -1.14
CA VAL A 20 -3.72 -10.06 0.32
C VAL A 20 -2.38 -10.05 1.06
N ARG A 21 -1.36 -10.77 0.58
CA ARG A 21 -0.03 -10.79 1.20
C ARG A 21 0.67 -9.43 1.21
N LEU A 22 0.36 -8.55 0.26
CA LEU A 22 0.98 -7.21 0.18
C LEU A 22 0.29 -6.19 1.11
N ILE A 23 -0.98 -6.44 1.44
CA ILE A 23 -1.77 -5.56 2.31
C ILE A 23 -1.95 -6.10 3.73
N ASP A 24 -1.59 -7.37 3.98
CA ASP A 24 -1.62 -7.96 5.31
C ASP A 24 -0.62 -7.27 6.23
N GLN A 25 -1.07 -6.95 7.45
CA GLN A 25 -0.32 -6.19 8.46
C GLN A 25 0.38 -4.96 7.87
N PRO A 26 -0.38 -4.01 7.31
CA PRO A 26 0.21 -2.88 6.61
C PRO A 26 0.98 -2.01 7.61
N THR A 27 2.16 -1.56 7.19
CA THR A 27 3.05 -0.71 7.99
C THR A 27 3.12 0.71 7.42
N HIS A 28 2.75 0.87 6.15
CA HIS A 28 2.81 2.13 5.44
C HIS A 28 1.47 2.42 4.75
N VAL A 29 1.14 3.71 4.65
CA VAL A 29 0.02 4.23 3.88
C VAL A 29 0.52 5.22 2.83
N CYS A 30 -0.13 5.26 1.68
CA CYS A 30 0.19 6.20 0.62
C CYS A 30 -0.58 7.50 0.84
N LEU A 31 0.12 8.60 1.15
CA LEU A 31 -0.51 9.91 1.35
C LEU A 31 -1.13 10.50 0.07
N LYS A 32 -0.84 9.92 -1.11
CA LYS A 32 -1.40 10.37 -2.39
C LYS A 32 -2.73 9.68 -2.74
N CYS A 33 -2.85 8.38 -2.47
CA CYS A 33 -4.00 7.59 -2.95
C CYS A 33 -4.65 6.71 -1.88
N GLY A 34 -4.23 6.83 -0.62
CA GLY A 34 -4.84 6.16 0.53
C GLY A 34 -4.55 4.66 0.66
N ARG A 35 -3.91 4.01 -0.34
CA ARG A 35 -3.59 2.57 -0.25
C ARG A 35 -2.58 2.29 0.85
N ALA A 36 -2.77 1.18 1.56
CA ALA A 36 -1.86 0.68 2.57
C ALA A 36 -1.12 -0.57 2.06
N ALA A 37 0.11 -0.76 2.55
CA ALA A 37 0.92 -1.93 2.24
C ALA A 37 1.89 -2.23 3.39
N ASN A 38 2.39 -3.46 3.44
CA ASN A 38 3.43 -3.85 4.39
C ASN A 38 4.85 -3.46 3.96
N ASP A 39 5.07 -3.05 2.70
CA ASP A 39 6.33 -2.47 2.21
C ASP A 39 6.09 -1.09 1.56
N LYS A 40 6.86 -0.09 2.01
CA LYS A 40 6.88 1.27 1.45
C LYS A 40 7.17 1.32 -0.05
N LYS A 41 7.94 0.37 -0.58
CA LYS A 41 8.33 0.30 -2.00
C LYS A 41 7.14 0.07 -2.93
N LEU A 42 6.03 -0.46 -2.40
CA LEU A 42 4.81 -0.74 -3.13
C LEU A 42 3.95 0.52 -3.37
N LEU A 43 4.25 1.60 -2.65
CA LEU A 43 3.44 2.82 -2.60
C LEU A 43 4.09 4.00 -3.34
N CYS A 44 3.25 4.87 -3.91
CA CYS A 44 3.72 6.07 -4.64
C CYS A 44 4.27 7.18 -3.72
N LYS A 45 3.66 7.37 -2.55
CA LYS A 45 4.06 8.34 -1.51
C LYS A 45 3.91 7.69 -0.13
N PRO A 46 4.76 6.70 0.21
CA PRO A 46 4.65 5.97 1.47
C PRO A 46 4.90 6.88 2.66
N GLN A 47 4.11 6.68 3.71
CA GLN A 47 4.32 7.21 5.05
C GLN A 47 4.07 6.08 6.05
N SER A 48 4.89 6.00 7.09
CA SER A 48 4.67 5.05 8.19
C SER A 48 3.30 5.29 8.84
N ILE A 49 2.51 4.25 9.05
CA ILE A 49 1.20 4.35 9.72
C ILE A 49 1.39 4.85 11.15
N ALA A 50 2.41 4.34 11.86
CA ALA A 50 2.74 4.82 13.20
C ALA A 50 2.96 6.34 13.21
N SER A 51 3.70 6.87 12.23
CA SER A 51 3.94 8.31 12.11
C SER A 51 2.73 9.10 11.59
N ALA A 52 1.81 8.46 10.87
CA ALA A 52 0.61 9.11 10.34
C ALA A 52 -0.48 9.28 11.41
N MET A 53 -0.62 8.32 12.34
CA MET A 53 -1.61 8.36 13.42
C MET A 53 -1.32 9.40 14.51
N GLN A 54 -0.06 9.84 14.63
CA GLN A 54 0.37 10.82 15.65
C GLN A 54 0.10 12.28 15.25
N LYS A 55 -0.44 12.53 14.06
CA LYS A 55 -0.86 13.87 13.63
C LYS A 55 -2.33 14.06 14.00
N SER A 56 -2.57 14.41 15.27
CA SER A 56 -3.85 14.96 15.76
C SER A 56 -3.88 16.46 15.56
#